data_AF-A0A382AR83-F1
#
_entry.id   AF-A0A382AR83-F1
#
_cell.length_a   1.000
_cell.length_b   1.000
_cell.length_c   1.000
_cell.angle_alpha   90.00
_cell.angle_beta   90.00
_cell.angle_gamma   90.00
#
_symmetry.space_group_name_H-M   'P 1'
#
loop_
_entity.id
_entity.type
_entity.pdbx_description
1 polymer ?
#
loop_
_entity_poly.entity_id
_entity_poly.type
_entity_poly.pdbx_seq_one_letter_code
_entity_poly.pdbx_strand_id
1 'polypeptide(L)'
;MPSFGPGDLTGILPPMVTPFNEGDESISEDALRQDITYMIDVGKVHGIVVGGSTGEGHTLTTDELRTLVGITVDEVGRRIPVV
;
A
#
# COMPACT_ATOMS: atom_id res chain seq x y z
N MET A 1 -11.66 18.12 4.59
CA MET A 1 -10.96 16.82 4.63
C MET A 1 -9.47 17.08 4.74
N PRO A 2 -8.71 16.35 5.57
CA PRO A 2 -7.28 16.60 5.70
C PRO A 2 -6.56 16.24 4.41
N SER A 3 -5.70 17.13 3.91
CA SER A 3 -4.79 16.89 2.81
C SER A 3 -3.39 16.68 3.37
N PHE A 4 -2.68 15.64 2.94
CA PHE A 4 -1.28 15.44 3.29
C PHE A 4 -0.37 16.26 2.37
N GLY A 5 0.64 16.88 2.93
CA GLY A 5 1.72 17.57 2.23
C GLY A 5 3.08 16.95 2.53
N PRO A 6 4.17 17.48 1.94
CA PRO A 6 5.52 16.93 2.13
C PRO A 6 5.97 16.86 3.59
N GLY A 7 5.51 17.78 4.43
CA GLY A 7 5.83 17.81 5.87
C GLY A 7 5.17 16.70 6.70
N ASP A 8 4.17 16.00 6.15
CA ASP A 8 3.47 14.91 6.84
C ASP A 8 4.18 13.55 6.66
N LEU A 9 5.14 13.44 5.73
CA LEU A 9 5.91 12.22 5.47
C LEU A 9 7.06 12.08 6.48
N THR A 10 6.75 11.64 7.69
CA THR A 10 7.71 11.49 8.79
C THR A 10 7.53 10.17 9.53
N GLY A 11 8.58 9.69 10.20
CA GLY A 11 8.53 8.46 10.99
C GLY A 11 8.76 7.20 10.16
N ILE A 12 7.93 6.17 10.39
CA ILE A 12 8.08 4.85 9.76
C ILE A 12 7.08 4.74 8.61
N LEU A 13 7.60 4.65 7.38
CA LEU A 13 6.84 4.41 6.16
C LEU A 13 7.42 3.14 5.49
N PRO A 14 6.90 1.94 5.80
CA PRO A 14 7.48 0.72 5.27
C PRO A 14 7.20 0.59 3.76
N PRO A 15 8.17 0.11 2.97
CA PRO A 15 7.90 -0.38 1.63
C PRO A 15 7.15 -1.72 1.73
N MET A 16 5.93 -1.73 1.21
CA MET A 16 5.05 -2.91 1.26
C MET A 16 5.36 -3.86 0.10
N VAL A 17 5.09 -5.15 0.32
CA VAL A 17 5.05 -6.16 -0.73
C VAL A 17 3.72 -6.05 -1.50
N THR A 18 3.69 -6.58 -2.72
CA THR A 18 2.45 -6.80 -3.47
C THR A 18 2.12 -8.28 -3.38
N PRO A 19 1.11 -8.69 -2.59
CA PRO A 19 0.73 -10.10 -2.53
C PRO A 19 -0.04 -10.49 -3.79
N PHE A 20 0.22 -11.70 -4.30
CA PHE A 20 -0.42 -12.26 -5.49
C PHE A 20 -1.16 -13.55 -5.16
N ASN A 21 -2.24 -13.81 -5.88
CA ASN A 21 -2.99 -15.05 -5.78
C ASN A 21 -2.19 -16.19 -6.40
N GLU A 22 -2.23 -17.36 -5.75
CA GLU A 22 -1.68 -18.57 -6.35
C GLU A 22 -2.46 -18.93 -7.63
N GLY A 23 -1.74 -19.22 -8.70
CA GLY A 23 -2.31 -19.71 -9.96
C GLY A 23 -2.36 -18.65 -11.06
N ASP A 24 -3.21 -17.63 -10.91
CA ASP A 24 -3.39 -16.59 -11.94
C ASP A 24 -2.48 -15.36 -11.76
N GLU A 25 -1.70 -15.32 -10.67
CA GLU A 25 -0.74 -14.26 -10.32
C GLU A 25 -1.39 -12.85 -10.28
N SER A 26 -2.72 -12.79 -10.16
CA SER A 26 -3.43 -11.52 -9.95
C SER A 26 -3.16 -10.99 -8.55
N ILE A 27 -3.27 -9.67 -8.35
CA ILE A 27 -3.10 -9.06 -7.02
C ILE A 27 -4.10 -9.68 -6.03
N SER A 28 -3.60 -10.16 -4.89
CA SER A 28 -4.42 -10.66 -3.81
C SER A 28 -4.93 -9.51 -2.94
N GLU A 29 -6.13 -9.02 -3.26
CA GLU A 29 -6.75 -7.89 -2.55
C GLU A 29 -6.91 -8.17 -1.05
N ASP A 30 -7.40 -9.36 -0.68
CA ASP A 30 -7.63 -9.72 0.72
C ASP A 30 -6.33 -9.72 1.54
N ALA A 31 -5.26 -10.30 0.99
CA ALA A 31 -3.96 -10.33 1.65
C ALA A 31 -3.36 -8.92 1.79
N LEU A 32 -3.49 -8.09 0.74
CA LEU A 32 -3.02 -6.71 0.76
C LEU A 32 -3.75 -5.90 1.83
N ARG A 33 -5.08 -6.03 1.93
CA ARG A 33 -5.89 -5.32 2.94
C ARG A 33 -5.55 -5.74 4.36
N GLN A 34 -5.32 -7.04 4.57
CA GLN A 34 -4.88 -7.56 5.87
C GLN A 34 -3.51 -7.01 6.28
N ASP A 35 -2.55 -6.97 5.36
CA ASP A 35 -1.21 -6.44 5.64
C ASP A 35 -1.26 -4.93 5.94
N ILE A 36 -2.01 -4.15 5.15
CA ILE A 36 -2.23 -2.72 5.43
C ILE A 36 -2.85 -2.52 6.81
N THR A 37 -3.92 -3.25 7.13
CA THR A 37 -4.58 -3.17 8.44
C THR A 37 -3.62 -3.51 9.57
N TYR A 38 -2.83 -4.57 9.41
CA TYR A 38 -1.83 -4.95 10.40
C TYR A 38 -0.78 -3.84 10.62
N MET A 39 -0.24 -3.27 9.54
CA MET A 39 0.76 -2.20 9.65
C MET A 39 0.21 -0.96 10.35
N ILE A 40 -1.03 -0.58 10.06
CA ILE A 40 -1.68 0.59 10.68
C ILE A 40 -2.02 0.29 12.14
N ASP A 41 -2.72 -0.79 12.40
CA ASP A 41 -3.36 -1.02 13.70
C ASP A 41 -2.39 -1.65 14.72
N VAL A 42 -1.47 -2.50 14.27
CA VAL A 42 -0.49 -3.17 15.14
C VAL A 42 0.89 -2.54 14.98
N GLY A 43 1.35 -2.35 13.74
CA GLY A 43 2.66 -1.77 13.44
C GLY A 43 2.78 -0.29 13.84
N LYS A 44 1.65 0.41 13.97
CA LYS A 44 1.59 1.85 14.27
C LYS A 44 2.48 2.69 13.33
N VAL A 45 2.46 2.35 12.05
CA VAL A 45 3.24 3.07 11.02
C VAL A 45 2.65 4.44 10.74
N HIS A 46 3.47 5.34 10.22
CA HIS A 46 3.14 6.75 10.01
C HIS A 46 2.72 7.05 8.57
N GLY A 47 2.92 6.11 7.66
CA GLY A 47 2.53 6.14 6.25
C GLY A 47 2.81 4.76 5.64
N ILE A 48 2.38 4.53 4.40
CA ILE A 48 2.61 3.28 3.67
C ILE A 48 3.17 3.60 2.28
N VAL A 49 4.14 2.82 1.81
CA VAL A 49 4.72 2.95 0.47
C VAL A 49 4.42 1.71 -0.37
N VAL A 50 3.82 1.86 -1.54
CA VAL A 50 3.46 0.74 -2.44
C VAL A 50 4.05 0.91 -3.83
N GLY A 51 4.17 -0.19 -4.59
CA GLY A 51 4.67 -0.12 -5.98
C GLY A 51 6.13 0.29 -6.13
N GLY A 52 6.90 0.25 -5.03
CA GLY A 52 8.37 0.38 -5.08
C GLY A 52 9.05 -0.93 -5.52
N SER A 53 10.37 -1.01 -5.33
CA SER A 53 11.14 -2.24 -5.60
C SER A 53 10.60 -3.44 -4.79
N THR A 54 10.34 -3.25 -3.50
CA THR A 54 9.76 -4.27 -2.61
C THR A 54 8.36 -4.71 -3.03
N GLY A 55 7.56 -3.78 -3.57
CA GLY A 55 6.22 -4.07 -4.11
C GLY A 55 6.25 -4.51 -5.56
N GLU A 56 7.42 -4.82 -6.11
CA GLU A 56 7.60 -5.30 -7.49
C GLU A 56 7.04 -4.33 -8.55
N GLY A 57 6.97 -3.02 -8.28
CA GLY A 57 6.32 -2.08 -9.20
C GLY A 57 6.99 -1.93 -10.58
N HIS A 58 8.18 -2.49 -10.77
CA HIS A 58 8.85 -2.56 -12.08
C HIS A 58 8.35 -3.72 -12.96
N THR A 59 7.68 -4.72 -12.37
CA THR A 59 7.07 -5.86 -13.08
C THR A 59 5.59 -5.65 -13.31
N LEU A 60 4.93 -4.84 -12.47
CA LEU A 60 3.52 -4.50 -12.62
C LEU A 60 3.26 -3.68 -13.89
N THR A 61 2.18 -4.03 -14.59
CA THR A 61 1.59 -3.18 -15.61
C THR A 61 1.03 -1.90 -14.98
N THR A 62 0.74 -0.89 -15.81
CA THR A 62 0.12 0.35 -15.34
C THR A 62 -1.26 0.12 -14.70
N ASP A 63 -2.04 -0.83 -15.20
CA ASP A 63 -3.37 -1.13 -14.68
C ASP A 63 -3.30 -1.90 -13.35
N GLU A 64 -2.33 -2.82 -13.19
CA GLU A 64 -2.06 -3.47 -11.91
C GLU A 64 -1.57 -2.49 -10.87
N LEU A 65 -0.63 -1.60 -11.21
CA LEU A 65 -0.16 -0.57 -10.29
C LEU A 65 -1.30 0.39 -9.87
N ARG A 66 -2.17 0.76 -10.81
CA ARG A 66 -3.38 1.55 -10.50
C ARG A 66 -4.30 0.79 -9.53
N THR A 67 -4.47 -0.51 -9.74
CA THR A 67 -5.31 -1.37 -8.89
C THR A 67 -4.72 -1.49 -7.48
N LEU A 68 -3.41 -1.75 -7.36
CA LEU A 68 -2.66 -1.77 -6.10
C LEU A 68 -2.86 -0.47 -5.31
N VAL A 69 -2.57 0.68 -5.94
CA VAL A 69 -2.71 2.00 -5.30
C VAL A 69 -4.17 2.27 -4.91
N GLY A 70 -5.13 1.87 -5.76
CA GLY A 70 -6.55 2.02 -5.50
C GLY A 70 -7.01 1.28 -4.25
N ILE A 71 -6.67 -0.01 -4.13
CA ILE A 71 -6.96 -0.84 -2.96
C ILE A 71 -6.29 -0.25 -1.71
N THR A 72 -5.02 0.16 -1.83
CA THR A 72 -4.29 0.73 -0.69
C THR A 72 -4.94 2.01 -0.17
N VAL A 73 -5.30 2.95 -1.05
CA VAL A 73 -5.94 4.22 -0.65
C VAL A 73 -7.31 3.97 -0.01
N ASP A 74 -8.09 3.04 -0.56
CA ASP A 74 -9.39 2.65 -0.03
C ASP A 74 -9.27 2.07 1.39
N GLU A 75 -8.40 1.06 1.58
CA GLU A 75 -8.19 0.41 2.87
C GLU A 75 -7.60 1.35 3.91
N VAL A 76 -6.62 2.19 3.53
CA VAL A 76 -6.02 3.17 4.45
C VAL A 76 -7.07 4.18 4.94
N GLY A 77 -8.10 4.49 4.15
CA GLY A 77 -9.21 5.34 4.58
C GLY A 77 -8.76 6.75 5.00
N ARG A 78 -7.68 7.25 4.38
CA ARG A 78 -7.04 8.55 4.70
C ARG A 78 -6.53 8.70 6.14
N ARG A 79 -6.33 7.60 6.87
CA ARG A 79 -5.79 7.61 8.25
C ARG A 79 -4.34 8.07 8.30
N ILE A 80 -3.55 7.70 7.29
CA ILE A 80 -2.13 8.02 7.12
C ILE A 80 -1.82 8.32 5.64
N PRO A 81 -0.68 8.97 5.30
CA PRO A 81 -0.24 9.15 3.93
C PRO A 81 0.05 7.82 3.22
N VAL A 82 -0.22 7.78 1.91
CA VAL A 82 0.16 6.71 0.98
C VAL A 82 1.12 7.29 -0.04
N VAL A 83 2.23 6.60 -0.31
CA VAL A 83 3.28 6.99 -1.26
C VAL A 83 3.45 5.93 -2.33
#